data_AF-Q2G4T0-F1
#
_entry.id   AF-Q2G4T0-F1
#
_cell.length_a   1.000
_cell.length_b   1.000
_cell.length_c   1.000
_cell.angle_alpha   90.00
_cell.angle_beta   90.00
_cell.angle_gamma   90.00
#
_symmetry.space_group_name_H-M   'P 1'
#
loop_
_entity.id
_entity.type
_entity.pdbx_description
1 polymer ?
#
loop_
_entity_poly.entity_id
_entity_poly.type
_entity_poly.pdbx_seq_one_letter_code
_entity_poly.pdbx_strand_id
1 'polypeptide(L)'
;MPLHVSNHAVDRFIERIESLPREEVVARLSGRAFRAAVRVGARIVRFPGRGRAVIAYNHGCAVVVTVLPELGIPQTLWPRWAGGPVPVSQIGAWGAC
;
A
#
# COMPACT_ATOMS: atom_id res chain seq x y z
N MET A 1 12.31 7.09 12.27
CA MET A 1 11.01 7.76 12.02
C MET A 1 9.87 6.85 12.46
N PRO A 2 8.99 7.30 13.37
CA PRO A 2 7.81 6.54 13.77
C PRO A 2 6.83 6.34 12.61
N LEU A 3 6.16 5.19 12.59
CA LEU A 3 5.13 4.81 11.63
C LEU A 3 3.80 4.63 12.37
N HIS A 4 2.79 5.37 11.95
CA HIS A 4 1.42 5.25 12.43
C HIS A 4 0.51 4.69 11.34
N VAL A 5 -0.59 4.07 11.75
CA VAL A 5 -1.62 3.55 10.86
C VAL A 5 -2.89 4.32 11.17
N SER A 6 -3.50 4.96 10.16
CA SER A 6 -4.77 5.65 10.37
C SER A 6 -5.91 4.65 10.51
N ASN A 7 -6.94 5.01 11.30
CA ASN A 7 -8.16 4.21 11.39
C ASN A 7 -8.79 4.03 10.00
N HIS A 8 -8.76 5.08 9.18
CA HIS A 8 -9.24 5.00 7.80
C HIS A 8 -8.51 3.93 6.97
N ALA A 9 -7.19 3.81 7.10
CA ALA A 9 -6.43 2.78 6.38
C ALA A 9 -6.80 1.37 6.84
N VAL A 10 -7.06 1.18 8.14
CA VAL A 10 -7.54 -0.09 8.69
C VAL A 10 -8.92 -0.43 8.13
N ASP A 11 -9.86 0.51 8.19
CA ASP A 11 -11.23 0.31 7.69
C ASP A 11 -11.21 -0.05 6.19
N ARG A 12 -10.43 0.69 5.39
CA ARG A 12 -10.30 0.39 3.94
C ARG A 12 -9.66 -0.95 3.66
N PHE A 13 -8.70 -1.38 4.48
CA PHE A 13 -8.10 -2.71 4.31
C PHE A 13 -9.15 -3.80 4.56
N ILE A 14 -9.92 -3.69 5.65
CA ILE A 14 -10.96 -4.65 6.02
C ILE A 14 -12.04 -4.70 4.94
N GLU A 15 -12.52 -3.53 4.49
CA GLU A 15 -13.59 -3.40 3.51
C GLU A 15 -13.20 -3.90 2.10
N ARG A 16 -11.95 -3.65 1.68
CA ARG A 16 -11.58 -3.72 0.25
C ARG A 16 -10.48 -4.72 -0.07
N ILE A 17 -9.77 -5.22 0.92
CA ILE A 17 -8.64 -6.14 0.73
C ILE A 17 -8.95 -7.50 1.33
N GLU A 18 -9.19 -7.56 2.64
CA GLU A 18 -9.42 -8.81 3.36
C GLU A 18 -10.09 -8.53 4.71
N SER A 19 -11.20 -9.22 4.99
CA SER A 19 -11.93 -9.09 6.26
C SER A 19 -11.17 -9.80 7.39
N LEU A 20 -10.47 -9.02 8.20
CA LEU A 20 -9.66 -9.49 9.33
C LEU A 20 -9.94 -8.68 10.60
N PRO A 21 -9.59 -9.21 11.78
CA PRO A 21 -9.59 -8.43 13.01
C PRO A 21 -8.73 -7.16 12.88
N ARG A 22 -9.22 -6.03 13.43
CA ARG A 22 -8.53 -4.73 13.36
C ARG A 22 -7.08 -4.80 13.82
N GLU A 23 -6.83 -5.52 14.92
CA GLU A 23 -5.49 -5.68 15.51
C GLU A 23 -4.51 -6.33 14.53
N GLU A 24 -4.96 -7.34 13.79
CA GLU A 24 -4.14 -8.02 12.78
C GLU A 24 -3.84 -7.09 11.60
N VAL A 25 -4.83 -6.32 11.17
CA VAL A 25 -4.65 -5.32 10.11
C VAL A 25 -3.63 -4.26 10.52
N VAL A 26 -3.71 -3.76 11.75
CA VAL A 26 -2.72 -2.81 12.29
C VAL A 26 -1.33 -3.44 12.33
N ALA A 27 -1.20 -4.70 12.77
CA ALA A 27 0.08 -5.41 12.78
C ALA A 27 0.67 -5.57 11.36
N ARG A 28 -0.17 -5.85 10.36
CA ARG A 28 0.26 -5.94 8.95
C ARG A 28 0.69 -4.57 8.40
N LEU A 29 -0.11 -3.52 8.62
CA LEU A 29 0.16 -2.16 8.14
C LEU A 29 1.31 -1.44 8.87
N SER A 30 1.68 -1.91 10.06
CA SER A 30 2.84 -1.42 10.82
C SER A 30 4.04 -2.38 10.80
N GLY A 31 3.95 -3.43 9.97
CA GLY A 31 4.91 -4.52 9.88
C GLY A 31 6.26 -4.15 9.25
N ARG A 32 7.15 -5.16 9.14
CA ARG A 32 8.53 -4.97 8.67
C ARG A 32 8.62 -4.32 7.29
N ALA A 33 7.74 -4.71 6.36
CA ALA A 33 7.72 -4.15 5.00
C ALA A 33 7.44 -2.63 5.00
N PHE A 34 6.47 -2.17 5.80
CA PHE A 34 6.15 -0.75 5.92
C PHE A 34 7.26 0.03 6.62
N ARG A 35 7.86 -0.54 7.67
CA ARG A 35 9.00 0.09 8.34
C ARG A 35 10.19 0.23 7.39
N ALA A 36 10.46 -0.77 6.55
CA ALA A 36 11.50 -0.70 5.53
C ALA A 36 11.17 0.36 4.47
N ALA A 37 9.93 0.39 3.98
CA ALA A 37 9.44 1.40 3.04
C ALA A 37 9.64 2.83 3.58
N VAL A 38 9.32 3.05 4.85
CA VAL A 38 9.53 4.34 5.54
C VAL A 38 11.00 4.74 5.58
N ARG A 39 11.93 3.79 5.81
CA ARG A 39 13.37 4.07 5.86
C ARG A 39 13.92 4.56 4.52
N VAL A 40 13.38 4.05 3.42
CA VAL A 40 13.79 4.45 2.06
C VAL A 40 12.96 5.60 1.50
N GLY A 41 12.05 6.18 2.29
CA GLY A 41 11.18 7.28 1.86
C GLY A 41 10.11 6.87 0.84
N ALA A 42 9.78 5.58 0.75
CA ALA A 42 8.77 5.09 -0.18
C ALA A 42 7.37 5.59 0.24
N ARG A 43 6.59 6.05 -0.73
CA ARG A 43 5.22 6.52 -0.50
C ARG A 43 4.16 5.44 -0.72
N ILE A 44 4.55 4.30 -1.29
CA ILE A 44 3.66 3.18 -1.61
C ILE A 44 4.29 1.87 -1.19
N VAL A 45 3.45 1.00 -0.62
CA VAL A 45 3.76 -0.41 -0.38
C VAL A 45 2.74 -1.26 -1.13
N ARG A 46 3.20 -2.18 -1.98
CA ARG A 46 2.34 -3.10 -2.73
C ARG A 46 2.11 -4.38 -1.93
N PHE A 47 0.88 -4.87 -1.94
CA PHE A 47 0.48 -6.21 -1.56
C PHE A 47 0.19 -7.00 -2.84
N PRO A 48 1.10 -7.87 -3.30
CA PRO A 48 0.92 -8.59 -4.55
C PRO A 48 -0.45 -9.28 -4.64
N GLY A 49 -1.22 -8.98 -5.68
CA GLY A 49 -2.53 -9.60 -5.94
C GLY A 49 -3.66 -9.13 -5.03
N ARG A 50 -3.43 -8.10 -4.19
CA ARG A 50 -4.38 -7.64 -3.18
C ARG A 50 -4.64 -6.15 -3.29
N GLY A 51 -3.58 -5.34 -3.25
CA GLY A 51 -3.74 -3.88 -3.24
C GLY A 51 -2.46 -3.12 -2.96
N ARG A 52 -2.60 -1.85 -2.63
CA ARG A 52 -1.50 -0.96 -2.30
C ARG A 52 -1.86 -0.08 -1.12
N ALA A 53 -0.93 0.13 -0.21
CA ALA A 53 -1.06 1.09 0.87
C ALA A 53 -0.28 2.35 0.55
N VAL A 54 -0.86 3.49 0.92
CA VAL A 54 -0.26 4.81 0.73
C VAL A 54 0.28 5.33 2.05
N ILE A 55 1.52 5.81 2.01
CA ILE A 55 2.22 6.41 3.14
C ILE A 55 2.35 7.92 2.89
N ALA A 56 1.79 8.71 3.80
CA ALA A 56 2.02 10.15 3.87
C ALA A 56 3.09 10.44 4.91
N TYR A 57 3.87 11.49 4.68
CA TYR A 57 4.93 11.94 5.57
C TYR A 57 4.58 13.35 6.07
N ASN A 58 4.64 13.57 7.38
CA ASN A 58 4.38 14.87 7.99
C ASN A 58 5.29 15.09 9.20
N HIS A 59 5.94 16.25 9.33
CA HIS A 59 6.73 16.69 10.50
C HIS A 59 7.51 15.57 11.24
N GLY A 60 8.25 14.73 10.53
CA GLY A 60 9.08 13.68 11.13
C GLY A 60 8.36 12.37 11.48
N CYS A 61 7.12 12.18 11.04
CA CYS A 61 6.39 10.91 11.13
C CYS A 61 5.92 10.41 9.75
N ALA A 62 5.72 9.09 9.65
CA ALA A 62 5.07 8.45 8.52
C ALA A 62 3.70 7.90 8.95
N VAL A 63 2.69 8.06 8.11
CA VAL A 63 1.33 7.59 8.38
C VAL A 63 0.82 6.80 7.18
N VAL A 64 0.37 5.56 7.41
CA VAL A 64 -0.43 4.84 6.41
C VAL A 64 -1.81 5.47 6.38
N VAL A 65 -2.12 6.17 5.29
CA VAL A 65 -3.34 6.99 5.20
C VAL A 65 -4.51 6.26 4.55
N THR A 66 -4.25 5.37 3.60
CA THR A 66 -5.29 4.62 2.92
C THR A 66 -4.74 3.34 2.29
N VAL A 67 -5.65 2.41 1.99
CA VAL A 67 -5.36 1.17 1.26
C VAL A 67 -6.32 1.06 0.08
N LEU A 68 -5.76 0.77 -1.08
CA LEU A 68 -6.44 0.73 -2.36
C LEU A 68 -6.38 -0.70 -2.91
N PRO A 69 -7.50 -1.30 -3.34
CA PRO A 69 -7.46 -2.58 -4.05
C PRO A 69 -6.70 -2.43 -5.37
N GLU A 70 -6.07 -3.53 -5.82
CA GLU A 70 -5.32 -3.54 -7.09
C GLU A 70 -6.26 -3.45 -8.31
N LEU A 71 -7.53 -3.85 -8.13
CA LEU A 71 -8.58 -3.84 -9.14
C LEU A 71 -9.66 -2.81 -8.79
N GLY A 72 -10.30 -2.21 -9.81
CA GLY A 72 -11.49 -1.38 -9.63
C GLY A 72 -11.25 0.13 -9.44
N ILE A 73 -10.01 0.62 -9.47
CA ILE A 73 -9.71 2.05 -9.46
C ILE A 73 -9.20 2.48 -10.84
N PRO A 74 -9.92 3.37 -11.55
CA PRO A 74 -9.48 3.92 -12.84
C PRO A 74 -8.07 4.50 -12.73
N GLN A 75 -7.18 4.14 -13.68
CA GLN A 75 -5.78 4.58 -13.72
C GLN A 75 -5.60 6.10 -13.63
N THR A 76 -6.61 6.85 -14.07
CA THR A 76 -6.67 8.32 -14.02
C THR A 76 -6.76 8.90 -12.61
N LEU A 77 -7.26 8.14 -11.63
CA LEU A 77 -7.35 8.55 -10.23
C LEU A 77 -6.08 8.22 -9.44
N TRP A 78 -5.08 7.62 -10.08
CA TRP A 78 -3.84 7.28 -9.40
C TRP A 78 -2.92 8.51 -9.35
N PRO A 79 -2.33 8.80 -8.18
CA PRO A 79 -1.31 9.83 -8.10
C PRO A 79 -0.18 9.54 -9.10
N ARG A 80 0.33 10.53 -9.83
CA ARG A 80 1.38 10.32 -10.84
C ARG A 80 2.64 9.64 -10.29
N TRP A 81 2.95 9.86 -9.02
CA TRP A 81 4.07 9.23 -8.30
C TRP A 81 3.77 7.80 -7.84
N ALA A 82 2.53 7.32 -8.00
CA ALA A 82 2.09 6.01 -7.52
C ALA A 82 2.50 4.85 -8.42
N GLY A 83 3.09 5.14 -9.59
CA GLY A 83 3.56 4.19 -10.60
C GLY A 83 2.52 3.13 -10.85
N GLY A 84 1.50 3.43 -11.68
CA GLY A 84 0.23 2.71 -11.87
C GLY A 84 0.28 1.17 -11.97
N PRO A 85 -0.82 0.48 -12.31
CA PRO A 85 -0.75 -0.96 -12.55
C PRO A 85 0.33 -1.23 -13.60
N VAL A 86 1.27 -2.13 -13.31
CA VAL A 86 2.14 -2.66 -14.38
C VAL A 86 1.19 -3.39 -15.32
N PRO A 87 1.05 -2.96 -16.59
CA PRO A 87 0.10 -3.60 -17.49
C PRO A 87 0.43 -5.10 -17.57
N VAL A 88 -0.60 -5.94 -17.50
CA VAL A 88 -0.45 -7.41 -17.50
C VAL A 88 0.30 -7.90 -18.75
N SER A 89 0.26 -7.13 -19.84
CA SER A 89 1.06 -7.36 -21.06
C SER A 89 2.58 -7.25 -20.87
N GLN A 90 3.08 -6.72 -19.75
CA GLN A 90 4.50 -6.66 -19.42
C GLN A 90 4.96 -7.75 -18.42
N ILE A 91 4.04 -8.55 -17.87
CA ILE A 91 4.39 -9.64 -16.94
C ILE A 91 4.98 -10.85 -17.70
N GLY A 92 4.71 -10.98 -18.99
CA GLY A 92 5.28 -12.02 -19.86
C GLY A 92 6.73 -11.79 -20.31
N ALA A 93 7.37 -10.67 -19.96
CA ALA A 93 8.74 -10.36 -20.40
C ALA A 93 9.83 -10.77 -19.40
N TRP A 94 9.47 -11.26 -18.21
CA TRP A 94 10.42 -11.72 -17.19
C TRP A 94 10.31 -13.23 -17.00
N GLY A 95 10.62 -13.96 -18.06
CA GLY A 95 10.59 -15.42 -18.11
C GLY A 95 11.59 -15.95 -19.14
N ALA A 96 12.82 -15.42 -19.13
CA ALA A 96 13.96 -16.01 -19.83
C ALA A 96 15.26 -15.38 -19.30
N CYS A 97 15.75 -15.89 -18.16
CA CYS A 97 17.16 -15.96 -17.76
C CYS A 97 17.28 -17.07 -16.72
#